data_AF-A0A0B5AMG0-F1
#
_entry.id   AF-A0A0B5AMG0-F1
#
_cell.length_a   1.000
_cell.length_b   1.000
_cell.length_c   1.000
_cell.angle_alpha   90.00
_cell.angle_beta   90.00
_cell.angle_gamma   90.00
#
_symmetry.space_group_name_H-M   'P 1'
#
loop_
_entity.id
_entity.type
_entity.pdbx_description
1 polymer ?
#
loop_
_entity_poly.entity_id
_entity_poly.type
_entity_poly.pdbx_seq_one_letter_code
_entity_poly.pdbx_strand_id
1 'polypeptide(L)'
;MNVKSIVFYAVIGLGAFGLISMILFEPGSLLRMILIYALIAAAIFGIYRFIMSRRGNSQENSAYKKAVRQSKKKYQPAKSSKVRKIQPTQRKQAQRKPAKKAGAARLNGPKLTVIEGKKGKKKKRMTL
;
A
#
# COMPACT_ATOMS: atom_id res chain seq x y z
N MET A 1 24.41 55.71 -2.67
CA MET A 1 24.14 54.36 -2.14
C MET A 1 22.64 54.21 -1.99
N ASN A 2 22.06 53.11 -2.47
CA ASN A 2 20.61 52.92 -2.42
C ASN A 2 20.17 52.60 -0.98
N VAL A 3 19.11 53.25 -0.49
CA VAL A 3 18.59 53.01 0.87
C VAL A 3 18.28 51.53 1.10
N LYS A 4 17.77 50.84 0.06
CA LYS A 4 17.53 49.39 0.09
C LYS A 4 18.81 48.58 0.36
N SER A 5 19.92 48.93 -0.29
CA SER A 5 21.21 48.25 -0.04
C SER A 5 21.74 48.54 1.37
N ILE A 6 21.57 49.76 1.87
CA ILE A 6 21.98 50.13 3.25
C ILE A 6 21.20 49.33 4.28
N VAL A 7 19.87 49.26 4.14
CA VAL A 7 19.01 48.46 5.04
C VAL A 7 19.36 46.97 4.94
N PHE A 8 19.60 46.46 3.73
CA PHE A 8 20.00 45.07 3.52
C PHE A 8 21.30 44.72 4.26
N TYR A 9 22.35 45.55 4.11
CA TYR A 9 23.61 45.32 4.80
C TYR A 9 23.51 45.55 6.32
N ALA A 10 22.67 46.48 6.78
CA ALA A 10 22.42 46.69 8.21
C ALA A 10 21.76 45.46 8.85
N VAL A 11 20.75 44.87 8.20
CA VAL A 11 20.06 43.66 8.69
C VAL A 11 21.03 42.47 8.71
N ILE A 12 21.81 42.28 7.65
CA ILE A 12 22.82 41.21 7.60
C ILE A 12 23.89 41.41 8.68
N GLY A 13 24.38 42.63 8.84
CA GLY A 13 25.38 42.98 9.86
C GLY A 13 24.87 42.71 11.27
N LEU A 14 23.63 43.10 11.58
CA LEU A 14 23.01 42.82 12.89
C LEU A 14 22.82 41.32 13.11
N GLY A 15 22.37 40.59 12.09
CA GLY A 15 22.21 39.14 12.16
C GLY A 15 23.54 38.43 12.42
N ALA A 16 24.60 38.80 11.69
CA ALA A 16 25.94 38.28 11.90
C ALA A 16 26.48 38.62 13.30
N PHE A 17 26.30 39.86 13.76
CA PHE A 17 26.72 40.29 15.09
C PHE A 17 25.99 39.53 16.20
N GLY A 18 24.68 39.32 16.06
CA GLY A 18 23.89 38.51 16.99
C GLY A 18 24.38 37.06 17.06
N LEU A 19 24.71 36.46 15.91
CA LEU A 19 25.28 35.11 15.85
C LEU A 19 26.66 35.01 16.49
N ILE A 20 27.55 35.99 16.24
CA ILE A 20 28.88 36.05 16.85
C ILE A 20 28.77 36.26 18.36
N SER A 21 27.90 37.17 18.82
CA SER A 21 27.66 37.37 20.24
C SER A 21 27.15 36.10 20.91
N MET A 22 26.27 35.36 20.26
CA MET A 22 25.73 34.12 20.83
C MET A 22 26.77 32.98 20.84
N ILE A 23 27.75 32.98 19.92
CA ILE A 23 28.89 32.05 19.97
C ILE A 23 29.87 32.37 21.11
N LEU A 24 30.09 33.64 21.41
CA LEU A 24 31.07 34.08 22.42
C LEU A 24 30.52 33.95 23.84
N PHE A 25 29.23 34.23 24.05
CA PHE A 25 28.63 34.21 25.38
C PHE A 25 27.99 32.86 25.72
N GLU A 26 27.36 32.14 24.77
CA GLU A 26 26.64 30.88 25.06
C GLU A 26 26.65 29.89 23.86
N PRO A 27 27.82 29.35 23.47
CA PRO A 27 27.96 28.50 22.28
C PRO A 27 27.12 27.21 22.35
N GLY A 28 26.86 26.69 23.56
CA GLY A 28 26.05 25.50 23.77
C GLY A 28 24.56 25.71 23.47
N SER A 29 24.06 26.94 23.63
CA SER A 29 22.63 27.25 23.45
C SER A 29 22.22 27.27 21.97
N LEU A 30 23.07 27.82 21.10
CA LEU A 30 22.84 27.83 19.64
C LEU A 30 22.69 26.43 19.06
N LEU A 31 23.66 25.55 19.38
CA LEU A 31 23.65 24.18 18.89
C LEU A 31 22.42 23.43 19.41
N ARG A 32 22.05 23.61 20.69
CA ARG A 32 20.82 23.03 21.24
C ARG A 32 19.57 23.52 20.51
N MET A 33 19.48 24.81 20.23
CA MET A 33 18.34 25.41 19.53
C MET A 33 18.22 24.87 18.11
N ILE A 34 19.31 24.84 17.33
CA ILE A 34 19.33 24.26 15.98
C ILE A 34 18.95 22.78 16.02
N LEU A 35 19.48 22.02 16.99
CA LEU A 35 19.22 20.59 17.14
C LEU A 35 17.74 20.33 17.50
N ILE A 36 17.14 21.14 18.38
CA ILE A 36 15.71 21.09 18.70
C ILE A 36 14.86 21.38 17.47
N TYR A 37 15.16 22.45 16.72
CA TYR A 37 14.42 22.76 15.48
C TYR A 37 14.59 21.67 14.42
N ALA A 38 15.80 21.13 14.26
CA ALA A 38 16.07 20.02 13.35
C ALA A 38 15.28 18.77 13.76
N LEU A 39 15.20 18.45 15.06
CA LEU A 39 14.37 17.36 15.58
C LEU A 39 12.89 17.57 15.31
N ILE A 40 12.37 18.79 15.51
CA ILE A 40 10.97 19.13 15.22
C ILE A 40 10.69 18.99 13.72
N ALA A 41 11.56 19.52 12.87
CA ALA A 41 11.42 19.40 11.41
C ALA A 41 11.47 17.94 10.96
N ALA A 42 12.39 17.13 11.52
CA ALA A 42 12.48 15.70 11.26
C ALA A 42 11.24 14.94 11.73
N ALA A 43 10.68 15.29 12.89
CA ALA A 43 9.43 14.70 13.39
C ALA A 43 8.25 15.02 12.46
N ILE A 44 8.08 16.27 12.05
CA ILE A 44 7.04 16.70 11.11
C ILE A 44 7.22 15.98 9.76
N PHE A 45 8.44 15.96 9.23
CA PHE A 45 8.76 15.27 7.98
C PHE A 45 8.49 13.76 8.08
N GLY A 46 8.84 13.13 9.21
CA GLY A 46 8.59 11.72 9.48
C GLY A 46 7.10 11.40 9.48
N ILE A 47 6.28 12.19 10.17
CA ILE A 47 4.81 12.04 10.19
C ILE A 47 4.24 12.23 8.78
N TYR A 48 4.64 13.30 8.09
CA TYR A 48 4.22 13.57 6.72
C TYR A 48 4.57 12.42 5.78
N ARG A 49 5.83 11.94 5.83
CA ARG A 49 6.33 10.83 5.02
C ARG A 49 5.57 9.55 5.33
N PHE A 50 5.28 9.26 6.60
CA PHE A 50 4.57 8.06 7.01
C PHE A 50 3.11 8.05 6.53
N ILE A 51 2.41 9.17 6.65
CA ILE A 51 1.03 9.32 6.17
C ILE A 51 1.00 9.23 4.64
N MET A 52 1.89 9.94 3.95
CA MET A 52 1.92 9.98 2.48
C MET A 52 2.36 8.64 1.87
N SER A 53 3.31 7.93 2.51
CA SER A 53 3.75 6.60 2.08
C SER A 53 2.63 5.56 2.14
N ARG A 54 1.71 5.66 3.11
CA ARG A 54 0.53 4.78 3.19
C ARG A 54 -0.51 5.06 2.11
N ARG A 55 -0.65 6.31 1.67
CA ARG A 55 -1.66 6.73 0.67
C ARG A 55 -1.21 6.55 -0.79
N GLY A 56 0.08 6.77 -1.10
CA GLY A 56 0.50 6.97 -2.50
C GLY A 56 0.73 5.74 -3.37
N ASN A 57 0.86 4.52 -2.81
CA ASN A 57 1.37 3.39 -3.63
C ASN A 57 0.79 2.01 -3.31
N SER A 58 -0.17 1.92 -2.38
CA SER A 58 -0.67 0.60 -1.94
C SER A 58 -1.73 0.04 -2.88
N GLN A 59 -2.55 0.87 -3.52
CA GLN A 59 -3.74 0.37 -4.21
C GLN A 59 -3.41 -0.34 -5.54
N GLU A 60 -2.61 0.28 -6.41
CA GLU A 60 -2.19 -0.34 -7.68
C GLU A 60 -1.24 -1.53 -7.45
N ASN A 61 -0.25 -1.37 -6.58
CA ASN A 61 0.69 -2.46 -6.26
C ASN A 61 0.01 -3.65 -5.56
N SER A 62 -1.01 -3.41 -4.72
CA SER A 62 -1.74 -4.49 -4.06
C SER A 62 -2.67 -5.23 -5.02
N ALA A 63 -3.32 -4.52 -5.95
CA ALA A 63 -4.14 -5.14 -7.00
C ALA A 63 -3.27 -5.98 -7.94
N TYR A 64 -2.12 -5.45 -8.38
CA TYR A 64 -1.15 -6.18 -9.19
C TYR A 64 -0.58 -7.40 -8.44
N LYS A 65 -0.15 -7.25 -7.17
CA LYS A 65 0.30 -8.39 -6.35
C LYS A 65 -0.78 -9.45 -6.18
N LYS A 66 -2.05 -9.08 -6.04
CA LYS A 66 -3.18 -10.02 -5.98
C LYS A 66 -3.36 -10.75 -7.31
N ALA A 67 -3.32 -10.03 -8.43
CA ALA A 67 -3.45 -10.59 -9.77
C ALA A 67 -2.31 -11.56 -10.10
N VAL A 68 -1.05 -11.21 -9.77
CA VAL A 68 0.11 -12.09 -9.96
C VAL A 68 0.03 -13.34 -9.09
N ARG A 69 -0.45 -13.22 -7.84
CA ARG A 69 -0.68 -14.40 -6.98
C ARG A 69 -1.76 -15.31 -7.55
N GLN A 70 -2.81 -14.75 -8.13
CA GLN A 70 -3.87 -15.52 -8.78
C GLN A 70 -3.38 -16.20 -10.06
N SER A 71 -2.63 -15.50 -10.92
CA SER A 71 -2.05 -16.09 -12.13
C SER A 71 -1.05 -17.20 -11.79
N LYS A 72 -0.16 -16.99 -10.81
CA LYS A 72 0.77 -18.03 -10.33
C LYS A 72 0.07 -19.25 -9.76
N LYS A 73 -1.12 -19.12 -9.17
CA LYS A 73 -1.91 -20.27 -8.69
C LYS A 73 -2.61 -21.00 -9.84
N LYS A 74 -3.09 -20.27 -10.86
CA LYS A 74 -3.81 -20.83 -12.01
C LYS A 74 -2.87 -21.52 -13.01
N TYR A 75 -1.66 -20.97 -13.19
CA TYR A 75 -0.63 -21.51 -14.09
C TYR A 75 0.48 -22.26 -13.35
N GLN A 76 0.30 -22.57 -12.06
CA GLN A 76 1.17 -23.53 -11.42
C GLN A 76 0.92 -24.88 -12.11
N PRO A 77 1.89 -25.42 -12.87
CA PRO A 77 1.74 -26.76 -13.41
C PRO A 77 1.52 -27.65 -12.20
N ALA A 78 0.39 -28.34 -12.15
CA ALA A 78 0.17 -29.37 -11.16
C ALA A 78 1.40 -30.26 -11.23
N LYS A 79 2.31 -30.16 -10.25
CA LYS A 79 3.36 -31.16 -10.08
C LYS A 79 2.58 -32.44 -9.97
N SER A 80 2.67 -33.25 -11.04
CA SER A 80 2.06 -34.54 -11.22
C SER A 80 1.76 -35.12 -9.85
N SER A 81 0.49 -35.01 -9.45
CA SER A 81 0.02 -35.67 -8.26
C SER A 81 0.20 -37.14 -8.55
N LYS A 82 1.34 -37.68 -8.09
CA LYS A 82 1.59 -39.11 -8.05
C LYS A 82 0.35 -39.69 -7.42
N VAL A 83 -0.47 -40.35 -8.25
CA VAL A 83 -1.75 -40.93 -7.88
C VAL A 83 -1.47 -41.80 -6.67
N ARG A 84 -1.80 -41.29 -5.48
CA ARG A 84 -1.59 -42.00 -4.22
C ARG A 84 -2.67 -43.07 -4.22
N LYS A 85 -2.31 -44.28 -4.64
CA LYS A 85 -3.13 -45.49 -4.50
C LYS A 85 -3.79 -45.44 -3.12
N ILE A 86 -5.11 -45.43 -3.13
CA ILE A 86 -5.94 -45.52 -1.93
C ILE A 86 -5.72 -46.94 -1.40
N GLN A 87 -4.85 -47.08 -0.40
CA GLN A 87 -4.72 -48.31 0.38
C GLN A 87 -5.80 -48.28 1.48
N PRO A 88 -6.67 -49.29 1.60
CA PRO A 88 -7.66 -49.31 2.65
C PRO A 88 -7.01 -49.82 3.92
N THR A 89 -6.54 -48.93 4.79
CA THR A 89 -6.10 -49.33 6.13
C THR A 89 -7.23 -49.12 7.13
N GLN A 90 -7.54 -50.23 7.78
CA GLN A 90 -8.63 -50.43 8.71
C GLN A 90 -8.50 -49.58 9.98
N ARG A 91 -9.69 -49.24 10.52
CA ARG A 91 -10.02 -49.00 11.94
C ARG A 91 -9.32 -47.84 12.64
N LYS A 92 -10.13 -46.85 13.05
CA LYS A 92 -10.40 -46.56 14.47
C LYS A 92 -11.75 -45.83 14.60
N GLN A 93 -12.55 -46.32 15.54
CA GLN A 93 -13.91 -45.90 15.83
C GLN A 93 -13.95 -44.50 16.47
N ALA A 94 -15.17 -43.97 16.54
CA ALA A 94 -15.66 -42.94 17.47
C ALA A 94 -15.61 -41.48 16.97
N GLN A 95 -16.72 -41.00 16.40
CA GLN A 95 -17.73 -40.17 17.10
C GLN A 95 -18.62 -39.37 16.13
N ARG A 96 -19.89 -39.79 16.10
CA ARG A 96 -21.14 -39.10 15.76
C ARG A 96 -21.07 -37.59 15.43
N LYS A 97 -21.53 -37.20 14.22
CA LYS A 97 -22.62 -36.20 14.01
C LYS A 97 -23.33 -36.47 12.66
N PRO A 98 -24.67 -36.61 12.60
CA PRO A 98 -25.39 -36.76 11.35
C PRO A 98 -25.87 -35.39 10.85
N ALA A 99 -25.19 -34.81 9.86
CA ALA A 99 -25.75 -33.70 9.09
C ALA A 99 -26.25 -34.24 7.75
N LYS A 100 -27.52 -34.66 7.76
CA LYS A 100 -28.33 -34.93 6.58
C LYS A 100 -28.24 -33.74 5.60
N LYS A 101 -28.35 -34.04 4.30
CA LYS A 101 -28.57 -33.12 3.16
C LYS A 101 -27.33 -32.47 2.52
N ALA A 102 -26.46 -33.28 1.91
CA ALA A 102 -25.57 -32.82 0.83
C ALA A 102 -25.91 -33.44 -0.55
N GLY A 103 -27.09 -34.05 -0.67
CA GLY A 103 -27.54 -34.77 -1.88
C GLY A 103 -28.24 -33.91 -2.94
N ALA A 104 -28.69 -32.70 -2.62
CA ALA A 104 -29.44 -31.85 -3.57
C ALA A 104 -28.62 -30.71 -4.17
N ALA A 105 -27.55 -30.25 -3.48
CA ALA A 105 -26.76 -29.11 -3.94
C ALA A 105 -25.72 -29.46 -5.03
N ARG A 106 -25.44 -30.75 -5.26
CA ARG A 106 -24.48 -31.22 -6.28
C ARG A 106 -25.10 -31.51 -7.65
N LEU A 107 -26.43 -31.55 -7.74
CA LEU A 107 -27.15 -31.69 -9.02
C LEU A 107 -27.18 -30.38 -9.82
N ASN A 108 -26.94 -29.24 -9.16
CA ASN A 108 -26.86 -27.92 -9.77
C ASN A 108 -25.38 -27.49 -9.92
N GLY A 109 -24.61 -28.22 -10.72
CA GLY A 109 -23.32 -27.72 -11.20
C GLY A 109 -23.50 -26.45 -12.05
N PRO A 110 -22.47 -25.60 -12.18
CA PRO A 110 -22.58 -24.36 -12.96
C PRO A 110 -22.88 -24.69 -14.43
N LYS A 111 -24.13 -24.43 -14.86
CA LYS A 111 -24.53 -24.51 -16.27
C LYS A 111 -23.76 -23.42 -17.03
N LEU A 112 -22.82 -23.84 -17.86
CA LEU A 112 -22.18 -22.99 -18.84
C LEU A 112 -23.22 -22.68 -19.92
N THR A 113 -23.97 -21.60 -19.75
CA THR A 113 -24.73 -21.03 -20.85
C THR A 113 -23.77 -20.23 -21.72
N VAL A 114 -23.80 -20.45 -23.02
CA VAL A 114 -23.12 -19.58 -23.98
C VAL A 114 -23.68 -18.18 -23.78
N ILE A 115 -22.83 -17.24 -23.38
CA ILE A 115 -23.18 -15.82 -23.45
C ILE A 115 -23.15 -15.48 -24.94
N GLU A 116 -24.32 -15.48 -25.58
CA GLU A 116 -24.46 -14.86 -26.88
C GLU A 116 -24.18 -13.36 -26.71
N GLY A 117 -22.95 -12.97 -26.99
CA GLY A 117 -22.61 -11.56 -27.10
C GLY A 117 -23.47 -10.92 -28.18
N LYS A 118 -23.79 -9.63 -28.02
CA LYS A 118 -24.42 -8.80 -29.07
C LYS A 118 -23.47 -8.57 -30.27
N LYS A 119 -22.84 -9.63 -30.82
CA LYS A 119 -21.94 -9.59 -31.98
C LYS A 119 -22.80 -9.39 -33.23
N GLY A 120 -23.10 -8.12 -33.54
CA GLY A 120 -23.90 -7.71 -34.69
C GLY A 120 -25.04 -6.73 -34.39
N LYS A 121 -25.37 -6.46 -33.12
CA LYS A 121 -26.42 -5.48 -32.81
C LYS A 121 -25.86 -4.05 -32.92
N LYS A 122 -26.23 -3.32 -33.98
CA LYS A 122 -25.92 -1.89 -34.14
C LYS A 122 -26.54 -1.13 -32.95
N LYS A 123 -25.77 -0.23 -32.33
CA LYS A 123 -26.27 0.62 -31.24
C LYS A 123 -27.36 1.54 -31.79
N LYS A 124 -28.54 1.60 -31.15
CA LYS A 124 -29.53 2.65 -31.43
C LYS A 124 -28.88 3.99 -31.08
N ARG A 125 -28.66 4.84 -32.09
CA ARG A 125 -28.35 6.25 -31.87
C ARG A 125 -29.64 6.88 -31.33
N MET A 126 -29.64 7.27 -30.06
CA MET A 126 -30.67 8.17 -29.55
C MET A 126 -30.37 9.55 -30.13
N THR A 127 -31.23 10.04 -31.01
CA THR A 127 -31.27 11.45 -31.38
C THR A 127 -32.03 12.21 -30.30
N LEU A 128 -31.52 13.42 -30.01
CA LEU A 128 -31.95 14.34 -28.96
C LEU A 128 -33.43 14.70 -29.03
#